data_AF-A0A350VWX2-F1
#
_entry.id   AF-A0A350VWX2-F1
#
_cell.length_a   1.000
_cell.length_b   1.000
_cell.length_c   1.000
_cell.angle_alpha   90.00
_cell.angle_beta   90.00
_cell.angle_gamma   90.00
#
_symmetry.space_group_name_H-M   'P 1'
#
loop_
_entity.id
_entity.type
_entity.pdbx_description
1 polymer ?
#
loop_
_entity_poly.entity_id
_entity_poly.type
_entity_poly.pdbx_seq_one_letter_code
_entity_poly.pdbx_strand_id
1 'polypeptide(L)'
;MDAANENLNLLNMTEQEKIIPAGENAETDNQPELMDESVQEAIKENEQEAVPEITDGEVITQTEKKKKVRTHASLAKNIVSLVFFTLSLVFGITASTLFLVRESLTTQSVSQSVKNMTLGDTGIGFWFGQQGQDVTLDEYMTDVFNSSGVVSVQQKDVKKLLDSAFVKNFVTDRLNGYISDFMYGTGEGSINVDEVMSLLGDNWAEVSVKLGIDNAKVKGKTQDDIRAEVLTGVYNRLVQDIHFGSFTLSKFRKEFPVIMNVASSLITYPAMLSMAAVAVLLWFIILFMNIRYCGGFRYIGRCMSLIGIVNLAAAGAMYVLPVVLNGIFGLGYDFYISFMSLQVMRALFAGTGFLVCGIIITFFGKMLRAVRKRILRRKLT
;
A
#
# COMPACT_ATOMS: atom_id res chain seq x y z
N MET A 1 15.51 -52.09 12.23
CA MET A 1 14.89 -53.41 12.08
C MET A 1 13.65 -53.32 11.19
N ASP A 2 13.66 -53.66 9.89
CA ASP A 2 14.58 -53.49 8.72
C ASP A 2 13.86 -54.12 7.49
N ALA A 3 14.12 -53.83 6.20
CA ALA A 3 15.05 -52.96 5.45
C ALA A 3 14.23 -52.17 4.37
N ALA A 4 14.66 -51.14 3.63
CA ALA A 4 15.80 -50.89 2.71
C ALA A 4 15.89 -51.82 1.47
N ASN A 5 16.30 -51.22 0.32
CA ASN A 5 16.72 -51.84 -0.96
C ASN A 5 15.60 -52.37 -1.92
N GLU A 6 15.61 -52.19 -3.26
CA GLU A 6 16.60 -51.64 -4.23
C GLU A 6 16.02 -50.87 -5.45
N ASN A 7 16.81 -49.90 -5.91
CA ASN A 7 17.21 -49.46 -7.27
C ASN A 7 16.23 -49.39 -8.48
N LEU A 8 16.22 -48.34 -9.33
CA LEU A 8 17.27 -47.66 -10.14
C LEU A 8 17.64 -48.39 -11.46
N ASN A 9 17.21 -47.81 -12.59
CA ASN A 9 17.85 -47.82 -13.92
C ASN A 9 17.27 -46.62 -14.70
N LEU A 10 18.03 -45.55 -14.96
CA LEU A 10 18.89 -45.32 -16.14
C LEU A 10 18.12 -45.46 -17.47
N LEU A 11 17.84 -44.36 -18.18
CA LEU A 11 18.76 -43.66 -19.11
C LEU A 11 19.20 -44.53 -20.30
N ASN A 12 18.46 -44.43 -21.41
CA ASN A 12 19.01 -44.18 -22.75
C ASN A 12 17.89 -44.04 -23.78
N MET A 13 17.98 -43.02 -24.64
CA MET A 13 17.92 -43.11 -26.12
C MET A 13 17.85 -41.71 -26.71
N THR A 14 19.00 -41.21 -27.16
CA THR A 14 19.15 -40.09 -28.08
C THR A 14 19.39 -40.63 -29.48
N GLU A 15 18.53 -40.27 -30.43
CA GLU A 15 18.76 -40.25 -31.88
C GLU A 15 17.59 -39.43 -32.46
N GLN A 16 17.79 -38.19 -32.92
CA GLN A 16 18.23 -37.86 -34.28
C GLN A 16 17.55 -38.68 -35.37
N GLU A 17 16.53 -38.11 -36.02
CA GLU A 17 16.60 -38.00 -37.49
C GLU A 17 15.84 -36.77 -38.03
N LYS A 18 16.19 -36.39 -39.26
CA LYS A 18 15.96 -35.09 -39.88
C LYS A 18 15.41 -35.32 -41.29
N ILE A 19 14.17 -34.93 -41.57
CA ILE A 19 13.62 -34.97 -42.92
C ILE A 19 12.96 -33.63 -43.28
N ILE A 20 13.63 -32.92 -44.19
CA ILE A 20 13.04 -31.93 -45.10
C ILE A 20 13.24 -32.50 -46.51
N PRO A 21 12.23 -32.46 -47.39
CA PRO A 21 12.44 -32.36 -48.83
C PRO A 21 12.18 -30.93 -49.34
N ALA A 22 12.89 -30.54 -50.39
CA ALA A 22 12.90 -29.18 -50.95
C ALA A 22 12.66 -29.20 -52.47
N GLY A 23 12.50 -28.00 -53.06
CA GLY A 23 12.39 -27.75 -54.51
C GLY A 23 10.93 -27.66 -54.99
N GLU A 24 10.60 -26.92 -56.05
CA GLU A 24 11.34 -26.00 -56.95
C GLU A 24 10.21 -25.37 -57.84
N ASN A 25 10.11 -24.08 -58.18
CA ASN A 25 10.98 -23.25 -59.03
C ASN A 25 10.46 -21.79 -59.10
N ALA A 26 11.38 -20.88 -59.46
CA ALA A 26 11.34 -19.64 -60.26
C ALA A 26 10.01 -19.11 -60.88
N GLU A 27 9.82 -17.81 -61.21
CA GLU A 27 10.76 -16.76 -61.66
C GLU A 27 10.47 -15.33 -61.11
N THR A 28 11.39 -14.41 -61.44
CA THR A 28 11.44 -12.92 -61.29
C THR A 28 10.14 -12.16 -61.64
N ASP A 29 9.86 -10.92 -61.17
CA ASP A 29 10.68 -9.72 -61.46
C ASP A 29 10.31 -8.43 -60.66
N ASN A 30 11.26 -7.48 -60.61
CA ASN A 30 11.19 -6.03 -60.27
C ASN A 30 10.68 -5.47 -58.90
N GLN A 31 11.61 -4.78 -58.22
CA GLN A 31 11.43 -3.72 -57.20
C GLN A 31 11.07 -2.35 -57.85
N PRO A 32 10.79 -1.25 -57.10
CA PRO A 32 10.56 -1.13 -55.64
C PRO A 32 9.30 -0.32 -55.25
N GLU A 33 8.80 -0.54 -54.03
CA GLU A 33 7.90 0.41 -53.35
C GLU A 33 8.70 1.55 -52.68
N LEU A 34 8.24 2.79 -52.84
CA LEU A 34 8.62 3.89 -51.94
C LEU A 34 7.78 3.79 -50.65
N MET A 35 8.44 3.82 -49.49
CA MET A 35 7.82 4.15 -48.20
C MET A 35 8.70 5.15 -47.45
N ASP A 36 8.04 6.05 -46.72
CA ASP A 36 8.57 7.32 -46.24
C ASP A 36 9.67 7.26 -45.16
N GLU A 37 10.48 8.32 -45.13
CA GLU A 37 11.48 8.58 -44.11
C GLU A 37 10.85 8.89 -42.74
N SER A 38 11.04 8.01 -41.77
CA SER A 38 11.42 8.42 -40.41
C SER A 38 11.95 7.23 -39.60
N VAL A 39 12.83 7.51 -38.63
CA VAL A 39 13.53 6.52 -37.78
C VAL A 39 14.68 5.75 -38.45
N GLN A 40 15.75 6.44 -38.85
CA GLN A 40 17.12 5.89 -38.78
C GLN A 40 18.24 6.97 -38.93
N GLU A 41 18.43 7.83 -37.92
CA GLU A 41 19.75 8.44 -37.66
C GLU A 41 20.45 7.69 -36.53
N ALA A 42 21.00 6.53 -36.88
CA ALA A 42 21.94 5.79 -36.05
C ALA A 42 22.93 5.04 -36.96
N ILE A 43 24.22 5.22 -36.69
CA ILE A 43 25.34 4.40 -37.21
C ILE A 43 25.75 4.68 -38.68
N LYS A 44 26.39 5.85 -38.87
CA LYS A 44 27.57 6.06 -39.72
C LYS A 44 28.55 6.89 -38.86
N GLU A 45 29.87 6.71 -38.83
CA GLU A 45 30.78 5.84 -39.60
C GLU A 45 31.73 5.12 -38.64
N ASN A 46 32.23 3.95 -39.00
CA ASN A 46 33.42 3.37 -38.38
C ASN A 46 34.06 2.30 -39.29
N GLU A 47 34.37 2.67 -40.54
CA GLU A 47 35.28 1.88 -41.38
C GLU A 47 36.73 2.33 -41.14
N GLN A 48 37.61 1.34 -41.14
CA GLN A 48 38.99 1.47 -40.70
C GLN A 48 39.89 0.98 -41.83
N GLU A 49 40.33 1.89 -42.70
CA GLU A 49 41.44 1.62 -43.62
C GLU A 49 42.72 2.26 -43.09
N ALA A 50 43.78 1.46 -43.03
CA ALA A 50 45.07 1.87 -42.51
C ALA A 50 46.17 1.46 -43.49
N VAL A 51 46.96 2.44 -43.93
CA VAL A 51 48.31 2.22 -44.47
C VAL A 51 49.25 3.09 -43.63
N PRO A 52 50.33 2.53 -43.05
CA PRO A 52 51.17 3.25 -42.11
C PRO A 52 52.34 3.96 -42.81
N GLU A 53 52.73 5.12 -42.30
CA GLU A 53 54.08 5.65 -42.49
C GLU A 53 54.66 6.01 -41.12
N ILE A 54 55.94 5.66 -40.91
CA ILE A 54 56.56 5.55 -39.59
C ILE A 54 57.54 6.71 -39.39
N THR A 55 57.41 7.46 -38.30
CA THR A 55 58.58 7.84 -37.47
C THR A 55 58.18 8.36 -36.08
N ASP A 56 58.79 7.73 -35.07
CA ASP A 56 59.09 8.18 -33.69
C ASP A 56 58.02 8.89 -32.82
N GLY A 57 57.77 8.34 -31.62
CA GLY A 57 57.14 9.09 -30.51
C GLY A 57 56.03 8.37 -29.73
N GLU A 58 56.37 7.26 -29.08
CA GLU A 58 55.52 6.43 -28.21
C GLU A 58 54.73 7.18 -27.10
N VAL A 59 53.57 7.81 -27.41
CA VAL A 59 52.71 8.45 -26.37
C VAL A 59 51.19 8.24 -26.54
N ILE A 60 50.68 8.00 -27.75
CA ILE A 60 49.25 8.25 -28.05
C ILE A 60 48.29 7.15 -27.53
N THR A 61 48.70 5.87 -27.50
CA THR A 61 47.78 4.73 -27.31
C THR A 61 47.24 4.52 -25.88
N GLN A 62 47.91 5.01 -24.83
CA GLN A 62 47.36 4.92 -23.46
C GLN A 62 46.24 5.93 -23.19
N THR A 63 46.28 7.09 -23.84
CA THR A 63 45.44 8.23 -23.47
C THR A 63 44.00 8.03 -23.94
N GLU A 64 43.80 7.55 -25.16
CA GLU A 64 42.47 7.22 -25.68
C GLU A 64 41.85 6.01 -24.99
N LYS A 65 42.61 4.92 -24.78
CA LYS A 65 42.12 3.77 -24.01
C LYS A 65 41.71 4.17 -22.59
N LYS A 66 42.50 5.00 -21.89
CA LYS A 66 42.11 5.56 -20.58
C LYS A 66 40.87 6.46 -20.66
N LYS A 67 40.67 7.22 -21.74
CA LYS A 67 39.52 8.12 -21.94
C LYS A 67 38.22 7.34 -22.23
N LYS A 68 38.29 6.33 -23.11
CA LYS A 68 37.17 5.43 -23.46
C LYS A 68 36.77 4.55 -22.26
N VAL A 69 37.74 3.98 -21.54
CA VAL A 69 37.47 3.24 -20.29
C VAL A 69 36.90 4.16 -19.19
N ARG A 70 37.36 5.42 -19.05
CA ARG A 70 36.76 6.38 -18.12
C ARG A 70 35.30 6.71 -18.46
N THR A 71 34.95 6.88 -19.73
CA THR A 71 33.59 7.21 -20.15
C THR A 71 32.64 6.03 -19.92
N HIS A 72 32.98 4.82 -20.36
CA HIS A 72 32.17 3.62 -20.06
C HIS A 72 32.05 3.36 -18.54
N ALA A 73 33.14 3.49 -17.78
CA ALA A 73 33.09 3.36 -16.32
C ALA A 73 32.28 4.48 -15.63
N SER A 74 32.13 5.66 -16.24
CA SER A 74 31.25 6.73 -15.73
C SER A 74 29.78 6.47 -16.04
N LEU A 75 29.49 5.96 -17.25
CA LEU A 75 28.13 5.65 -17.69
C LEU A 75 27.56 4.45 -16.91
N ALA A 76 28.35 3.38 -16.75
CA ALA A 76 27.97 2.23 -15.92
C ALA A 76 27.72 2.63 -14.45
N LYS A 77 28.54 3.52 -13.87
CA LYS A 77 28.32 4.05 -12.51
C LYS A 77 27.04 4.88 -12.41
N ASN A 78 26.70 5.66 -13.43
CA ASN A 78 25.46 6.42 -13.46
C ASN A 78 24.23 5.49 -13.55
N ILE A 79 24.27 4.46 -14.41
CA ILE A 79 23.19 3.45 -14.51
C ILE A 79 23.02 2.69 -13.19
N VAL A 80 24.11 2.15 -12.61
CA VAL A 80 24.06 1.43 -11.32
C VAL A 80 23.55 2.35 -10.20
N SER A 81 23.98 3.62 -10.16
CA SER A 81 23.49 4.59 -9.19
C SER A 81 22.00 4.93 -9.40
N LEU A 82 21.48 4.89 -10.63
CA LEU A 82 20.06 5.09 -10.92
C LEU A 82 19.23 3.87 -10.51
N VAL A 83 19.69 2.65 -10.81
CA VAL A 83 19.04 1.39 -10.41
C VAL A 83 18.96 1.28 -8.88
N PHE A 84 20.07 1.52 -8.18
CA PHE A 84 20.08 1.52 -6.71
C PHE A 84 19.22 2.64 -6.11
N PHE A 85 19.14 3.79 -6.76
CA PHE A 85 18.25 4.88 -6.34
C PHE A 85 16.77 4.47 -6.47
N THR A 86 16.37 3.91 -7.61
CA THR A 86 15.01 3.43 -7.85
C THR A 86 14.63 2.30 -6.90
N LEU A 87 15.49 1.29 -6.72
CA LEU A 87 15.27 0.20 -5.75
C LEU A 87 15.12 0.73 -4.33
N SER A 88 15.98 1.67 -3.92
CA SER A 88 15.89 2.26 -2.59
C SER A 88 14.63 3.11 -2.40
N LEU A 89 14.13 3.76 -3.45
CA LEU A 89 12.88 4.51 -3.42
C LEU A 89 11.68 3.54 -3.28
N VAL A 90 11.69 2.42 -4.00
CA VAL A 90 10.68 1.36 -3.86
C VAL A 90 10.69 0.78 -2.44
N PHE A 91 11.84 0.30 -1.94
CA PHE A 91 11.94 -0.26 -0.58
C PHE A 91 11.59 0.77 0.50
N GLY A 92 11.99 2.05 0.31
CA GLY A 92 11.64 3.13 1.23
C GLY A 92 10.14 3.39 1.28
N ILE A 93 9.47 3.53 0.12
CA ILE A 93 8.01 3.74 0.06
C ILE A 93 7.27 2.54 0.63
N THR A 94 7.66 1.32 0.27
CA THR A 94 7.04 0.09 0.79
C THR A 94 7.19 -0.01 2.30
N ALA A 95 8.39 0.22 2.85
CA ALA A 95 8.62 0.20 4.29
C ALA A 95 7.83 1.30 5.03
N SER A 96 7.82 2.54 4.53
CA SER A 96 7.03 3.63 5.11
C SER A 96 5.53 3.37 5.03
N THR A 97 5.02 2.80 3.93
CA THR A 97 3.60 2.49 3.76
C THR A 97 3.17 1.38 4.71
N LEU A 98 3.94 0.29 4.80
CA LEU A 98 3.70 -0.80 5.75
C LEU A 98 3.79 -0.31 7.21
N PHE A 99 4.68 0.64 7.52
CA PHE A 99 4.78 1.24 8.84
C PHE A 99 3.52 2.06 9.18
N LEU A 100 3.01 2.86 8.24
CA LEU A 100 1.77 3.62 8.43
C LEU A 100 0.54 2.70 8.59
N VAL A 101 0.50 1.58 7.86
CA VAL A 101 -0.49 0.52 8.08
C VAL A 101 -0.30 -0.09 9.47
N ARG A 102 0.91 -0.46 9.90
CA ARG A 102 1.13 -1.02 11.23
C ARG A 102 0.69 -0.06 12.35
N GLU A 103 0.98 1.22 12.20
CA GLU A 103 0.58 2.27 13.15
C GLU A 103 -0.93 2.52 13.20
N SER A 104 -1.65 2.38 12.07
CA SER A 104 -3.12 2.47 12.06
C SER A 104 -3.78 1.29 12.78
N LEU A 105 -3.15 0.11 12.75
CA LEU A 105 -3.60 -1.12 13.42
C LEU A 105 -3.17 -1.21 14.90
N THR A 106 -2.88 -0.09 15.56
CA THR A 106 -2.64 -0.06 17.03
C THR A 106 -3.91 0.33 17.77
N THR A 107 -4.15 -0.25 18.95
CA THR A 107 -5.37 -0.02 19.75
C THR A 107 -5.69 1.45 19.99
N GLN A 108 -4.67 2.28 20.21
CA GLN A 108 -4.83 3.73 20.35
C GLN A 108 -5.26 4.41 19.03
N SER A 109 -4.66 4.04 17.90
CA SER A 109 -5.05 4.55 16.59
C SER A 109 -6.47 4.11 16.21
N VAL A 110 -6.81 2.83 16.42
CA VAL A 110 -8.15 2.29 16.17
C VAL A 110 -9.19 3.08 16.96
N SER A 111 -9.00 3.24 18.28
CA SER A 111 -9.91 4.01 19.14
C SER A 111 -10.03 5.47 18.68
N GLN A 112 -8.92 6.12 18.30
CA GLN A 112 -8.94 7.50 17.83
C GLN A 112 -9.62 7.64 16.45
N SER A 113 -9.40 6.70 15.53
CA SER A 113 -10.04 6.67 14.21
C SER A 113 -11.54 6.42 14.31
N VAL A 114 -11.99 5.42 15.09
CA VAL A 114 -13.43 5.15 15.31
C VAL A 114 -14.12 6.34 15.98
N LYS A 115 -13.47 6.97 16.99
CA LYS A 115 -14.00 8.17 17.64
C LYS A 115 -14.26 9.32 16.66
N ASN A 116 -13.35 9.52 15.70
CA ASN A 116 -13.40 10.59 14.71
C ASN A 116 -14.32 10.28 13.50
N MET A 117 -14.63 9.01 13.25
CA MET A 117 -15.50 8.57 12.16
C MET A 117 -16.98 8.80 12.49
N THR A 118 -17.78 9.31 11.55
CA THR A 118 -19.25 9.29 11.63
C THR A 118 -19.76 7.94 11.14
N LEU A 119 -20.06 7.02 12.06
CA LEU A 119 -20.41 5.63 11.71
C LEU A 119 -21.65 5.54 10.82
N GLY A 120 -22.63 6.45 10.98
CA GLY A 120 -23.83 6.49 10.13
C GLY A 120 -23.54 6.74 8.65
N ASP A 121 -22.53 7.56 8.32
CA ASP A 121 -22.13 7.85 6.93
C ASP A 121 -21.35 6.72 6.26
N THR A 122 -21.13 5.60 6.95
CA THR A 122 -20.36 4.48 6.41
C THR A 122 -21.21 3.68 5.44
N GLY A 123 -20.90 3.75 4.15
CA GLY A 123 -21.48 2.85 3.15
C GLY A 123 -21.15 1.39 3.45
N ILE A 124 -22.14 0.51 3.46
CA ILE A 124 -21.99 -0.91 3.80
C ILE A 124 -22.25 -1.81 2.58
N GLY A 125 -21.17 -2.36 2.03
CA GLY A 125 -21.23 -3.37 0.97
C GLY A 125 -21.61 -4.73 1.54
N PHE A 126 -22.91 -4.99 1.70
CA PHE A 126 -23.39 -6.32 2.07
C PHE A 126 -22.94 -7.36 1.04
N TRP A 127 -22.41 -8.48 1.53
CA TRP A 127 -21.90 -9.61 0.75
C TRP A 127 -23.02 -10.46 0.11
N PHE A 128 -24.00 -9.81 -0.53
CA PHE A 128 -25.15 -10.45 -1.18
C PHE A 128 -25.44 -9.88 -2.57
N GLY A 129 -24.67 -10.33 -3.57
CA GLY A 129 -25.14 -10.55 -4.95
C GLY A 129 -25.65 -9.37 -5.79
N GLN A 130 -25.82 -8.17 -5.23
CA GLN A 130 -26.25 -6.97 -5.94
C GLN A 130 -25.11 -5.96 -6.01
N GLN A 131 -24.58 -5.78 -7.21
CA GLN A 131 -23.74 -4.63 -7.53
C GLN A 131 -24.61 -3.37 -7.51
N GLY A 132 -24.23 -2.36 -6.70
CA GLY A 132 -24.55 -0.96 -7.02
C GLY A 132 -25.58 -0.22 -6.16
N GLN A 133 -25.78 -0.58 -4.89
CA GLN A 133 -26.36 0.37 -3.92
C GLN A 133 -25.42 0.58 -2.74
N ASP A 134 -24.83 1.78 -2.69
CA ASP A 134 -24.07 2.28 -1.55
C ASP A 134 -25.05 2.70 -0.42
N VAL A 135 -25.72 1.71 0.18
CA VAL A 135 -26.58 1.94 1.35
C VAL A 135 -25.69 2.33 2.53
N THR A 136 -26.02 3.42 3.21
CA THR A 136 -25.29 3.86 4.41
C THR A 136 -25.75 3.11 5.66
N LEU A 137 -24.87 3.00 6.66
CA LEU A 137 -25.17 2.24 7.88
C LEU A 137 -26.37 2.81 8.65
N ASP A 138 -26.60 4.12 8.60
CA ASP A 138 -27.79 4.71 9.23
C ASP A 138 -29.10 4.42 8.45
N GLU A 139 -29.09 4.37 7.12
CA GLU A 139 -30.24 3.92 6.29
C GLU A 139 -30.61 2.48 6.63
N TYR A 140 -29.65 1.55 6.53
CA TYR A 140 -29.89 0.15 6.85
C TYR A 140 -30.38 -0.04 8.29
N MET A 141 -29.73 0.59 9.27
CA MET A 141 -30.16 0.47 10.66
C MET A 141 -31.53 1.12 10.91
N THR A 142 -31.95 2.11 10.11
CA THR A 142 -33.31 2.67 10.16
C THR A 142 -34.34 1.63 9.74
N ASP A 143 -34.10 0.92 8.64
CA ASP A 143 -34.98 -0.18 8.20
C ASP A 143 -34.99 -1.33 9.22
N VAL A 144 -33.84 -1.64 9.83
CA VAL A 144 -33.73 -2.64 10.90
C VAL A 144 -34.56 -2.26 12.14
N PHE A 145 -34.51 -1.01 12.62
CA PHE A 145 -35.35 -0.58 13.75
C PHE A 145 -36.85 -0.49 13.39
N ASN A 146 -37.16 -0.10 12.16
CA ASN A 146 -38.54 -0.01 11.66
C ASN A 146 -39.16 -1.36 11.29
N SER A 147 -38.36 -2.43 11.17
CA SER A 147 -38.79 -3.79 10.80
C SER A 147 -39.93 -4.37 11.65
N SER A 148 -40.06 -3.94 12.91
CA SER A 148 -41.15 -4.34 13.81
C SER A 148 -42.51 -3.77 13.40
N GLY A 149 -42.55 -2.65 12.67
CA GLY A 149 -43.76 -1.87 12.38
C GLY A 149 -44.40 -1.19 13.59
N VAL A 150 -43.83 -1.32 14.79
CA VAL A 150 -44.36 -0.79 16.06
C VAL A 150 -43.97 0.67 16.27
N VAL A 151 -42.84 1.07 15.71
CA VAL A 151 -42.23 2.41 15.82
C VAL A 151 -41.85 2.92 14.43
N SER A 152 -41.70 4.24 14.31
CA SER A 152 -41.16 4.89 13.12
C SER A 152 -40.00 5.79 13.53
N VAL A 153 -38.80 5.25 13.39
CA VAL A 153 -37.52 5.88 13.69
C VAL A 153 -37.02 6.60 12.44
N GLN A 154 -36.37 7.76 12.63
CA GLN A 154 -35.80 8.57 11.55
C GLN A 154 -34.29 8.34 11.42
N GLN A 155 -33.78 8.30 10.19
CA GLN A 155 -32.34 8.12 9.89
C GLN A 155 -31.42 9.08 10.67
N LYS A 156 -31.79 10.35 10.78
CA LYS A 156 -31.06 11.36 11.56
C LYS A 156 -30.87 10.98 13.04
N ASP A 157 -31.76 10.17 13.59
CA ASP A 157 -31.81 9.77 14.99
C ASP A 157 -31.06 8.43 15.19
N VAL A 158 -31.15 7.53 14.20
CA VAL A 158 -30.24 6.37 14.07
C VAL A 158 -28.78 6.81 13.93
N LYS A 159 -28.49 7.86 13.16
CA LYS A 159 -27.14 8.43 13.05
C LYS A 159 -26.57 8.88 14.40
N LYS A 160 -27.38 9.57 15.22
CA LYS A 160 -27.01 9.94 16.61
C LYS A 160 -26.81 8.73 17.51
N LEU A 161 -27.56 7.64 17.27
CA LEU A 161 -27.36 6.38 17.98
C LEU A 161 -26.03 5.73 17.58
N LEU A 162 -25.70 5.68 16.29
CA LEU A 162 -24.42 5.15 15.81
C LEU A 162 -23.22 5.97 16.29
N ASP A 163 -23.38 7.28 16.44
CA ASP A 163 -22.35 8.15 17.04
C ASP A 163 -22.26 8.07 18.59
N SER A 164 -23.02 7.20 19.26
CA SER A 164 -22.98 7.02 20.72
C SER A 164 -21.67 6.42 21.22
N ALA A 165 -21.25 6.79 22.43
CA ALA A 165 -20.01 6.29 23.04
C ALA A 165 -20.01 4.76 23.18
N PHE A 166 -21.13 4.15 23.58
CA PHE A 166 -21.21 2.68 23.72
C PHE A 166 -21.08 1.95 22.37
N VAL A 167 -21.65 2.50 21.28
CA VAL A 167 -21.49 1.95 19.92
C VAL A 167 -20.05 2.11 19.44
N LYS A 168 -19.45 3.29 19.59
CA LYS A 168 -18.04 3.52 19.19
C LYS A 168 -17.06 2.66 19.99
N ASN A 169 -17.32 2.40 21.27
CA ASN A 169 -16.53 1.48 22.09
C ASN A 169 -16.68 0.04 21.58
N PHE A 170 -17.90 -0.45 21.37
CA PHE A 170 -18.14 -1.79 20.82
C PHE A 170 -17.44 -2.00 19.46
N VAL A 171 -17.56 -1.04 18.53
CA VAL A 171 -16.87 -1.08 17.24
C VAL A 171 -15.34 -1.06 17.41
N THR A 172 -14.82 -0.25 18.34
CA THR A 172 -13.39 -0.24 18.67
C THR A 172 -12.91 -1.61 19.16
N ASP A 173 -13.64 -2.24 20.08
CA ASP A 173 -13.28 -3.54 20.64
C ASP A 173 -13.33 -4.66 19.59
N ARG A 174 -14.33 -4.65 18.71
CA ARG A 174 -14.45 -5.63 17.61
C ARG A 174 -13.37 -5.45 16.56
N LEU A 175 -13.03 -4.21 16.19
CA LEU A 175 -11.90 -3.94 15.28
C LEU A 175 -10.56 -4.35 15.91
N ASN A 176 -10.35 -4.14 17.21
CA ASN A 176 -9.18 -4.65 17.91
C ASN A 176 -9.12 -6.19 17.89
N GLY A 177 -10.26 -6.88 18.07
CA GLY A 177 -10.37 -8.33 17.91
C GLY A 177 -9.99 -8.80 16.50
N TYR A 178 -10.55 -8.19 15.45
CA TYR A 178 -10.17 -8.48 14.06
C TYR A 178 -8.68 -8.25 13.78
N ILE A 179 -8.09 -7.19 14.35
CA ILE A 179 -6.64 -6.92 14.22
C ILE A 179 -5.80 -7.95 14.97
N SER A 180 -6.27 -8.43 16.14
CA SER A 180 -5.66 -9.54 16.87
C SER A 180 -5.65 -10.82 16.04
N ASP A 181 -6.78 -11.18 15.42
CA ASP A 181 -6.89 -12.36 14.54
C ASP A 181 -6.07 -12.19 13.24
N PHE A 182 -5.99 -10.98 12.68
CA PHE A 182 -5.10 -10.67 11.54
C PHE A 182 -3.62 -10.85 11.88
N MET A 183 -3.16 -10.33 13.02
CA MET A 183 -1.75 -10.35 13.41
C MET A 183 -1.30 -11.70 13.96
N TYR A 184 -2.14 -12.35 14.78
CA TYR A 184 -1.76 -13.48 15.63
C TYR A 184 -2.61 -14.75 15.40
N GLY A 185 -3.73 -14.65 14.69
CA GLY A 185 -4.60 -15.80 14.40
C GLY A 185 -5.41 -16.28 15.61
N THR A 186 -5.80 -15.36 16.51
CA THR A 186 -6.53 -15.69 17.75
C THR A 186 -7.93 -16.25 17.53
N GLY A 187 -8.52 -16.06 16.36
CA GLY A 187 -9.92 -16.39 16.07
C GLY A 187 -10.94 -15.37 16.57
N GLU A 188 -10.49 -14.26 17.16
CA GLU A 188 -11.34 -13.22 17.74
C GLU A 188 -11.87 -12.23 16.68
N GLY A 189 -12.87 -11.43 17.06
CA GLY A 189 -13.36 -10.30 16.26
C GLY A 189 -14.67 -10.53 15.53
N SER A 190 -15.18 -11.77 15.42
CA SER A 190 -16.55 -11.96 14.91
C SER A 190 -17.55 -11.16 15.73
N ILE A 191 -18.47 -10.48 15.06
CA ILE A 191 -19.73 -10.02 15.64
C ILE A 191 -20.74 -11.14 15.41
N ASN A 192 -21.63 -11.40 16.38
CA ASN A 192 -22.87 -12.14 16.12
C ASN A 192 -24.11 -11.27 16.43
N VAL A 193 -25.31 -11.75 16.07
CA VAL A 193 -26.55 -11.00 16.35
C VAL A 193 -26.77 -10.84 17.85
N ASP A 194 -26.52 -11.87 18.66
CA ASP A 194 -26.79 -11.85 20.11
C ASP A 194 -25.95 -10.80 20.86
N GLU A 195 -24.73 -10.51 20.41
CA GLU A 195 -23.86 -9.47 20.93
C GLU A 195 -24.38 -8.07 20.58
N VAL A 196 -24.92 -7.88 19.37
CA VAL A 196 -25.61 -6.65 18.98
C VAL A 196 -26.91 -6.47 19.77
N MET A 197 -27.67 -7.55 19.99
CA MET A 197 -28.88 -7.52 20.83
C MET A 197 -28.56 -7.23 22.29
N SER A 198 -27.48 -7.81 22.83
CA SER A 198 -27.00 -7.51 24.19
C SER A 198 -26.60 -6.04 24.30
N LEU A 199 -25.82 -5.52 23.34
CA LEU A 199 -25.42 -4.11 23.31
C LEU A 199 -26.63 -3.16 23.31
N LEU A 200 -27.64 -3.42 22.47
CA LEU A 200 -28.87 -2.63 22.40
C LEU A 200 -29.77 -2.83 23.63
N GLY A 201 -29.79 -4.03 24.20
CA GLY A 201 -30.58 -4.40 25.37
C GLY A 201 -30.08 -3.77 26.65
N ASP A 202 -28.76 -3.83 26.89
CA ASP A 202 -28.08 -3.28 28.07
C ASP A 202 -28.10 -1.75 28.08
N ASN A 203 -27.98 -1.14 26.89
CA ASN A 203 -28.00 0.32 26.73
C ASN A 203 -29.40 0.86 26.34
N TRP A 204 -30.47 0.08 26.53
CA TRP A 204 -31.81 0.40 26.01
C TRP A 204 -32.33 1.79 26.42
N ALA A 205 -31.99 2.26 27.62
CA ALA A 205 -32.39 3.60 28.08
C ALA A 205 -31.78 4.75 27.26
N GLU A 206 -30.56 4.58 26.73
CA GLU A 206 -29.95 5.56 25.81
C GLU A 206 -30.50 5.35 24.38
N VAL A 207 -30.68 4.09 23.97
CA VAL A 207 -31.24 3.73 22.65
C VAL A 207 -32.63 4.33 22.47
N SER A 208 -33.55 4.11 23.42
CA SER A 208 -34.94 4.53 23.30
C SER A 208 -35.10 6.04 23.23
N VAL A 209 -34.33 6.80 24.04
CA VAL A 209 -34.30 8.27 24.03
C VAL A 209 -33.71 8.80 22.73
N LYS A 210 -32.61 8.22 22.24
CA LYS A 210 -31.97 8.68 20.99
C LYS A 210 -32.82 8.41 19.75
N LEU A 211 -33.57 7.31 19.73
CA LEU A 211 -34.48 6.95 18.63
C LEU A 211 -35.90 7.53 18.79
N GLY A 212 -36.21 8.20 19.91
CA GLY A 212 -37.54 8.75 20.21
C GLY A 212 -38.63 7.70 20.54
N ILE A 213 -38.23 6.47 20.86
CA ILE A 213 -39.11 5.34 21.17
C ILE A 213 -39.72 5.48 22.57
N ASP A 214 -39.00 6.12 23.49
CA ASP A 214 -39.45 6.47 24.85
C ASP A 214 -40.78 7.27 24.87
N ASN A 215 -41.02 8.05 23.80
CA ASN A 215 -42.22 8.86 23.62
C ASN A 215 -43.32 8.16 22.80
N ALA A 216 -43.06 6.97 22.25
CA ALA A 216 -44.03 6.22 21.45
C ALA A 216 -45.23 5.74 22.30
N LYS A 217 -46.44 5.90 21.78
CA LYS A 217 -47.69 5.46 22.43
C LYS A 217 -48.48 4.54 21.53
N VAL A 218 -48.30 3.24 21.72
CA VAL A 218 -49.04 2.20 21.00
C VAL A 218 -50.24 1.75 21.85
N LYS A 219 -51.43 1.71 21.23
CA LYS A 219 -52.68 1.42 21.95
C LYS A 219 -52.63 0.02 22.58
N GLY A 220 -52.75 -0.03 23.91
CA GLY A 220 -52.79 -1.29 24.67
C GLY A 220 -51.43 -1.94 24.94
N LYS A 221 -50.31 -1.23 24.71
CA LYS A 221 -48.95 -1.72 24.99
C LYS A 221 -48.25 -0.83 26.00
N THR A 222 -47.47 -1.44 26.89
CA THR A 222 -46.53 -0.76 27.78
C THR A 222 -45.21 -0.44 27.05
N GLN A 223 -44.33 0.33 27.68
CA GLN A 223 -43.00 0.60 27.14
C GLN A 223 -42.11 -0.67 27.10
N ASP A 224 -42.32 -1.63 28.01
CA ASP A 224 -41.62 -2.92 27.98
C ASP A 224 -42.13 -3.83 26.85
N ASP A 225 -43.42 -3.80 26.54
CA ASP A 225 -43.98 -4.49 25.37
C ASP A 225 -43.42 -3.90 24.06
N ILE A 226 -43.36 -2.56 23.95
CA ILE A 226 -42.76 -1.86 22.81
C ILE A 226 -41.27 -2.23 22.67
N ARG A 227 -40.52 -2.23 23.77
CA ARG A 227 -39.11 -2.68 23.80
C ARG A 227 -38.97 -4.11 23.27
N ALA A 228 -39.76 -5.04 23.79
CA ALA A 228 -39.68 -6.44 23.40
C ALA A 228 -39.96 -6.63 21.91
N GLU A 229 -41.02 -6.02 21.39
CA GLU A 229 -41.38 -6.14 19.97
C GLU A 229 -40.37 -5.46 19.03
N VAL A 230 -39.84 -4.28 19.40
CA VAL A 230 -38.79 -3.61 18.61
C VAL A 230 -37.52 -4.47 18.57
N LEU A 231 -37.05 -4.98 19.72
CA LEU A 231 -35.87 -5.83 19.77
C LEU A 231 -36.09 -7.17 19.04
N THR A 232 -37.30 -7.75 19.10
CA THR A 232 -37.65 -8.94 18.30
C THR A 232 -37.66 -8.65 16.79
N GLY A 233 -38.19 -7.51 16.35
CA GLY A 233 -38.12 -7.07 14.95
C GLY A 233 -36.68 -6.92 14.47
N VAL A 234 -35.87 -6.16 15.22
CA VAL A 234 -34.43 -5.98 14.99
C VAL A 234 -33.71 -7.32 14.90
N TYR A 235 -33.91 -8.23 15.86
CA TYR A 235 -33.30 -9.57 15.85
C TYR A 235 -33.67 -10.35 14.59
N ASN A 236 -34.96 -10.46 14.28
CA ASN A 236 -35.43 -11.21 13.11
C ASN A 236 -34.86 -10.65 11.81
N ARG A 237 -34.80 -9.31 11.68
CA ARG A 237 -34.23 -8.64 10.51
C ARG A 237 -32.72 -8.87 10.39
N LEU A 238 -31.98 -8.74 11.50
CA LEU A 238 -30.53 -9.01 11.53
C LEU A 238 -30.20 -10.47 11.23
N VAL A 239 -30.98 -11.44 11.71
CA VAL A 239 -30.81 -12.87 11.38
C VAL A 239 -31.13 -13.16 9.91
N GLN A 240 -32.14 -12.50 9.35
CA GLN A 240 -32.52 -12.67 7.94
C GLN A 240 -31.47 -12.07 6.99
N ASP A 241 -31.07 -10.81 7.22
CA ASP A 241 -30.16 -10.08 6.34
C ASP A 241 -28.71 -10.55 6.54
N ILE A 242 -28.28 -10.77 7.78
CA ILE A 242 -26.90 -11.15 8.10
C ILE A 242 -26.78 -12.67 8.26
N HIS A 243 -26.50 -13.33 7.14
CA HIS A 243 -26.03 -14.71 7.14
C HIS A 243 -24.62 -14.79 7.77
N PHE A 244 -24.55 -14.83 9.10
CA PHE A 244 -23.32 -15.02 9.86
C PHE A 244 -22.76 -16.46 9.71
N GLY A 245 -22.27 -16.78 8.51
CA GLY A 245 -21.27 -17.82 8.30
C GLY A 245 -19.92 -17.40 8.91
N SER A 246 -19.89 -17.08 10.21
CA SER A 246 -18.89 -16.29 10.94
C SER A 246 -17.61 -15.98 10.16
N PHE A 247 -17.56 -14.81 9.50
CA PHE A 247 -16.37 -14.37 8.79
C PHE A 247 -15.30 -13.96 9.82
N THR A 248 -14.43 -14.91 10.14
CA THR A 248 -13.22 -14.68 10.93
C THR A 248 -12.01 -14.69 10.00
N LEU A 249 -11.03 -13.83 10.25
CA LEU A 249 -9.81 -13.78 9.45
C LEU A 249 -8.99 -15.08 9.62
N SER A 250 -9.18 -15.81 10.71
CA SER A 250 -8.74 -17.19 10.94
C SER A 250 -9.36 -18.23 10.00
N LYS A 251 -10.64 -18.11 9.58
CA LYS A 251 -11.19 -18.96 8.51
C LYS A 251 -10.57 -18.60 7.15
N PHE A 252 -10.51 -17.31 6.84
CA PHE A 252 -9.85 -16.85 5.62
C PHE A 252 -8.35 -17.24 5.57
N ARG A 253 -7.67 -17.29 6.73
CA ARG A 253 -6.30 -17.82 6.87
C ARG A 253 -6.22 -19.34 6.64
N LYS A 254 -7.28 -20.11 6.87
CA LYS A 254 -7.32 -21.55 6.52
C LYS A 254 -7.47 -21.76 5.02
N GLU A 255 -8.24 -20.90 4.35
CA GLU A 255 -8.46 -20.95 2.89
C GLU A 255 -7.26 -20.37 2.12
N PHE A 256 -6.68 -19.26 2.59
CA PHE A 256 -5.57 -18.55 1.94
C PHE A 256 -4.36 -18.36 2.90
N PRO A 257 -3.76 -19.45 3.43
CA PRO A 257 -2.72 -19.37 4.45
C PRO A 257 -1.47 -18.63 3.99
N VAL A 258 -1.06 -18.80 2.73
CA VAL A 258 0.12 -18.14 2.16
C VAL A 258 -0.09 -16.62 2.12
N ILE A 259 -1.24 -16.15 1.63
CA ILE A 259 -1.55 -14.71 1.50
C ILE A 259 -1.58 -14.06 2.88
N MET A 260 -2.29 -14.67 3.84
CA MET A 260 -2.44 -14.12 5.19
C MET A 260 -1.12 -14.12 5.97
N ASN A 261 -0.29 -15.17 5.85
CA ASN A 261 1.00 -15.22 6.52
C ASN A 261 2.03 -14.26 5.87
N VAL A 262 1.97 -14.02 4.56
CA VAL A 262 2.78 -12.98 3.89
C VAL A 262 2.33 -11.59 4.33
N ALA A 263 1.02 -11.31 4.33
CA ALA A 263 0.50 -10.02 4.75
C ALA A 263 0.82 -9.69 6.22
N SER A 264 0.59 -10.65 7.13
CA SER A 264 0.89 -10.44 8.56
C SER A 264 2.39 -10.32 8.83
N SER A 265 3.25 -11.10 8.13
CA SER A 265 4.71 -11.01 8.30
C SER A 265 5.31 -9.70 7.75
N LEU A 266 4.83 -9.19 6.61
CA LEU A 266 5.27 -7.91 6.04
C LEU A 266 4.96 -6.71 6.95
N ILE A 267 3.87 -6.79 7.73
CA ILE A 267 3.43 -5.76 8.69
C ILE A 267 4.21 -5.85 10.03
N THR A 268 5.12 -6.83 10.20
CA THR A 268 5.97 -6.92 11.39
C THR A 268 7.14 -5.93 11.36
N TYR A 269 7.54 -5.42 12.53
CA TYR A 269 8.69 -4.52 12.66
C TYR A 269 9.99 -5.07 12.06
N PRO A 270 10.38 -6.35 12.22
CA PRO A 270 11.59 -6.89 11.60
C PRO A 270 11.58 -6.83 10.06
N ALA A 271 10.44 -7.08 9.42
CA ALA A 271 10.31 -7.00 7.96
C ALA A 271 10.42 -5.55 7.45
N MET A 272 9.77 -4.61 8.14
CA MET A 272 9.85 -3.18 7.80
C MET A 272 11.26 -2.62 8.03
N LEU A 273 11.90 -3.01 9.14
CA LEU A 273 13.27 -2.60 9.47
C LEU A 273 14.30 -3.18 8.49
N SER A 274 14.12 -4.41 7.99
CA SER A 274 15.05 -4.99 7.00
C SER A 274 14.93 -4.27 5.65
N MET A 275 13.71 -3.97 5.18
CA MET A 275 13.49 -3.16 3.98
C MET A 275 14.06 -1.74 4.12
N ALA A 276 13.85 -1.08 5.26
CA ALA A 276 14.44 0.23 5.55
C ALA A 276 15.98 0.18 5.61
N ALA A 277 16.56 -0.87 6.22
CA ALA A 277 18.01 -1.06 6.26
C ALA A 277 18.61 -1.27 4.87
N VAL A 278 17.95 -2.03 3.98
CA VAL A 278 18.36 -2.18 2.57
C VAL A 278 18.31 -0.83 1.84
N ALA A 279 17.24 -0.05 2.00
CA ALA A 279 17.14 1.29 1.41
C ALA A 279 18.27 2.22 1.88
N VAL A 280 18.54 2.26 3.19
CA VAL A 280 19.65 3.05 3.78
C VAL A 280 21.01 2.56 3.29
N LEU A 281 21.23 1.25 3.18
CA LEU A 281 22.47 0.67 2.67
C LEU A 281 22.71 1.03 1.19
N LEU A 282 21.66 1.00 0.36
CA LEU A 282 21.71 1.49 -1.02
C LEU A 282 22.07 2.99 -1.07
N TRP A 283 21.53 3.82 -0.17
CA TRP A 283 21.95 5.23 -0.06
C TRP A 283 23.43 5.38 0.34
N PHE A 284 23.96 4.55 1.25
CA PHE A 284 25.39 4.56 1.57
C PHE A 284 26.25 4.17 0.37
N ILE A 285 25.86 3.17 -0.42
CA ILE A 285 26.59 2.79 -1.65
C ILE A 285 26.58 3.95 -2.67
N ILE A 286 25.40 4.55 -2.90
CA ILE A 286 25.26 5.73 -3.77
C ILE A 286 26.12 6.90 -3.26
N LEU A 287 26.20 7.11 -1.94
CA LEU A 287 27.11 8.08 -1.33
C LEU A 287 28.56 7.76 -1.68
N PHE A 288 29.07 6.57 -1.42
CA PHE A 288 30.48 6.23 -1.68
C PHE A 288 30.84 6.38 -3.17
N MET A 289 29.92 6.05 -4.08
CA MET A 289 30.09 6.27 -5.52
C MET A 289 30.17 7.77 -5.89
N ASN A 290 29.45 8.65 -5.16
CA ASN A 290 29.29 10.08 -5.49
C ASN A 290 30.02 11.06 -4.56
N ILE A 291 30.70 10.58 -3.50
CA ILE A 291 31.25 11.39 -2.40
C ILE A 291 32.30 12.41 -2.88
N ARG A 292 32.99 12.11 -3.98
CA ARG A 292 33.99 13.02 -4.59
C ARG A 292 33.38 14.29 -5.20
N TYR A 293 32.06 14.37 -5.40
CA TYR A 293 31.40 15.48 -6.10
C TYR A 293 30.51 16.36 -5.20
N CYS A 294 29.80 15.78 -4.21
CA CYS A 294 28.95 16.53 -3.28
C CYS A 294 29.65 16.81 -1.94
N GLY A 295 29.62 18.06 -1.47
CA GLY A 295 30.03 18.40 -0.11
C GLY A 295 28.96 18.00 0.91
N GLY A 296 29.37 17.55 2.10
CA GLY A 296 28.51 16.88 3.11
C GLY A 296 27.14 17.52 3.37
N PHE A 297 27.08 18.84 3.65
CA PHE A 297 25.80 19.54 3.85
C PHE A 297 24.80 19.37 2.69
N ARG A 298 25.29 19.36 1.45
CA ARG A 298 24.44 19.17 0.26
C ARG A 298 23.94 17.73 0.12
N TYR A 299 24.66 16.76 0.68
CA TYR A 299 24.22 15.38 0.75
C TYR A 299 23.14 15.20 1.83
N ILE A 300 23.39 15.71 3.05
CA ILE A 300 22.42 15.67 4.17
C ILE A 300 21.08 16.27 3.75
N GLY A 301 21.10 17.46 3.14
CA GLY A 301 19.88 18.10 2.64
C GLY A 301 19.14 17.27 1.59
N ARG A 302 19.86 16.59 0.67
CA ARG A 302 19.26 15.69 -0.31
C ARG A 302 18.65 14.44 0.33
N CYS A 303 19.29 13.85 1.34
CA CYS A 303 18.73 12.72 2.08
C CYS A 303 17.46 13.10 2.83
N MET A 304 17.43 14.24 3.51
CA MET A 304 16.21 14.74 4.16
C MET A 304 15.10 15.02 3.14
N SER A 305 15.43 15.60 1.97
CA SER A 305 14.45 15.74 0.88
C SER A 305 13.92 14.41 0.37
N LEU A 306 14.75 13.37 0.26
CA LEU A 306 14.36 12.04 -0.17
C LEU A 306 13.48 11.32 0.86
N ILE A 307 13.80 11.41 2.15
CA ILE A 307 12.93 10.93 3.25
C ILE A 307 11.57 11.65 3.19
N GLY A 308 11.58 12.96 2.93
CA GLY A 308 10.36 13.73 2.71
C GLY A 308 9.51 13.20 1.55
N ILE A 309 10.12 12.99 0.38
CA ILE A 309 9.46 12.44 -0.81
C ILE A 309 8.92 11.02 -0.55
N VAL A 310 9.69 10.15 0.10
CA VAL A 310 9.28 8.78 0.46
C VAL A 310 8.04 8.80 1.36
N ASN A 311 8.01 9.66 2.39
CA ASN A 311 6.85 9.77 3.27
C ASN A 311 5.62 10.37 2.59
N LEU A 312 5.80 11.35 1.69
CA LEU A 312 4.71 11.91 0.87
C LEU A 312 4.16 10.88 -0.11
N ALA A 313 5.03 10.08 -0.73
CA ALA A 313 4.60 9.01 -1.65
C ALA A 313 3.94 7.84 -0.91
N ALA A 314 4.38 7.50 0.30
CA ALA A 314 3.70 6.54 1.18
C ALA A 314 2.31 7.05 1.60
N ALA A 315 2.17 8.33 1.94
CA ALA A 315 0.87 8.94 2.18
C ALA A 315 -0.05 8.88 0.93
N GLY A 316 0.50 9.08 -0.27
CA GLY A 316 -0.20 8.87 -1.53
C GLY A 316 -0.66 7.43 -1.75
N ALA A 317 0.21 6.44 -1.47
CA ALA A 317 -0.12 5.02 -1.57
C ALA A 317 -1.25 4.62 -0.59
N MET A 318 -1.27 5.22 0.60
CA MET A 318 -2.34 5.02 1.60
C MET A 318 -3.72 5.54 1.14
N TYR A 319 -3.83 6.40 0.12
CA TYR A 319 -5.12 6.76 -0.49
C TYR A 319 -5.61 5.73 -1.52
N VAL A 320 -4.72 4.95 -2.12
CA VAL A 320 -5.09 3.85 -3.04
C VAL A 320 -5.54 2.61 -2.26
N LEU A 321 -4.98 2.41 -1.06
CA LEU A 321 -5.27 1.26 -0.20
C LEU A 321 -6.77 1.10 0.14
N PRO A 322 -7.55 2.15 0.46
CA PRO A 322 -9.02 2.09 0.57
C PRO A 322 -9.75 1.44 -0.61
N VAL A 323 -9.33 1.67 -1.86
CA VAL A 323 -9.95 1.04 -3.04
C VAL A 323 -9.74 -0.46 -3.02
N VAL A 324 -8.50 -0.89 -2.73
CA VAL A 324 -8.12 -2.31 -2.68
C VAL A 324 -8.80 -3.02 -1.51
N LEU A 325 -8.82 -2.40 -0.32
CA LEU A 325 -9.48 -2.96 0.86
C LEU A 325 -10.99 -3.04 0.68
N ASN A 326 -11.64 -2.02 0.09
CA ASN A 326 -13.06 -2.07 -0.20
C ASN A 326 -13.39 -3.21 -1.18
N GLY A 327 -12.59 -3.40 -2.24
CA GLY A 327 -12.76 -4.51 -3.18
C GLY A 327 -12.56 -5.91 -2.60
N ILE A 328 -11.85 -6.05 -1.47
CA ILE A 328 -11.60 -7.34 -0.80
C ILE A 328 -12.61 -7.61 0.32
N PHE A 329 -13.01 -6.59 1.08
CA PHE A 329 -13.74 -6.76 2.34
C PHE A 329 -15.13 -6.12 2.35
N GLY A 330 -15.45 -5.20 1.44
CA GLY A 330 -16.78 -4.61 1.29
C GLY A 330 -17.23 -3.60 2.36
N LEU A 331 -16.34 -3.16 3.26
CA LEU A 331 -16.72 -2.23 4.35
C LEU A 331 -16.95 -0.77 3.93
N GLY A 332 -16.98 -0.47 2.63
CA GLY A 332 -17.12 0.88 2.09
C GLY A 332 -15.80 1.62 1.94
N TYR A 333 -15.67 2.42 0.88
CA TYR A 333 -14.48 3.24 0.61
C TYR A 333 -14.25 4.30 1.71
N ASP A 334 -15.33 4.95 2.15
CA ASP A 334 -15.28 6.03 3.14
C ASP A 334 -14.92 5.54 4.55
N PHE A 335 -15.21 4.27 4.88
CA PHE A 335 -14.70 3.62 6.09
C PHE A 335 -13.17 3.58 6.09
N TYR A 336 -12.57 3.06 5.02
CA TYR A 336 -11.12 2.91 4.93
C TYR A 336 -10.38 4.25 4.84
N ILE A 337 -10.94 5.24 4.14
CA ILE A 337 -10.43 6.62 4.19
C ILE A 337 -10.47 7.15 5.62
N SER A 338 -11.63 7.10 6.27
CA SER A 338 -11.80 7.65 7.61
C SER A 338 -10.88 6.97 8.62
N PHE A 339 -10.73 5.63 8.54
CA PHE A 339 -9.84 4.84 9.37
C PHE A 339 -8.36 5.20 9.20
N MET A 340 -7.89 5.34 7.94
CA MET A 340 -6.48 5.60 7.63
C MET A 340 -6.09 7.10 7.72
N SER A 341 -7.07 8.01 7.65
CA SER A 341 -6.89 9.47 7.59
C SER A 341 -5.88 10.04 8.60
N LEU A 342 -5.93 9.56 9.85
CA LEU A 342 -5.07 10.01 10.94
C LEU A 342 -3.58 9.76 10.65
N GLN A 343 -3.24 8.58 10.12
CA GLN A 343 -1.85 8.22 9.82
C GLN A 343 -1.37 8.88 8.52
N VAL A 344 -2.25 9.02 7.53
CA VAL A 344 -1.98 9.80 6.31
C VAL A 344 -1.63 11.25 6.66
N MET A 345 -2.41 11.91 7.53
CA MET A 345 -2.16 13.27 7.96
C MET A 345 -0.79 13.42 8.68
N ARG A 346 -0.45 12.48 9.57
CA ARG A 346 0.86 12.44 10.24
C ARG A 346 2.01 12.28 9.23
N ALA A 347 1.86 11.39 8.24
CA ALA A 347 2.84 11.16 7.18
C ALA A 347 3.04 12.40 6.30
N LEU A 348 1.96 13.10 5.93
CA LEU A 348 2.01 14.34 5.15
C LEU A 348 2.76 15.45 5.89
N PHE A 349 2.48 15.66 7.18
CA PHE A 349 3.21 16.65 7.99
C PHE A 349 4.71 16.32 8.12
N ALA A 350 5.03 15.07 8.48
CA ALA A 350 6.41 14.64 8.61
C ALA A 350 7.17 14.73 7.28
N GLY A 351 6.57 14.24 6.19
CA GLY A 351 7.14 14.28 4.85
C GLY A 351 7.39 15.70 4.35
N THR A 352 6.42 16.60 4.54
CA THR A 352 6.57 18.02 4.19
C THR A 352 7.68 18.69 5.01
N GLY A 353 7.74 18.44 6.32
CA GLY A 353 8.77 18.97 7.20
C GLY A 353 10.19 18.53 6.78
N PHE A 354 10.40 17.23 6.53
CA PHE A 354 11.67 16.71 6.04
C PHE A 354 12.05 17.26 4.67
N LEU A 355 11.08 17.40 3.76
CA LEU A 355 11.30 17.97 2.43
C LEU A 355 11.78 19.42 2.49
N VAL A 356 11.06 20.28 3.23
CA VAL A 356 11.38 21.70 3.39
C VAL A 356 12.75 21.88 4.06
N CYS A 357 13.00 21.18 5.17
CA CYS A 357 14.31 21.20 5.84
C CYS A 357 15.44 20.74 4.92
N GLY A 358 15.23 19.66 4.15
CA GLY A 358 16.21 19.16 3.19
C GLY A 358 16.54 20.14 2.06
N ILE A 359 15.53 20.84 1.55
CA ILE A 359 15.69 21.91 0.55
C ILE A 359 16.51 23.05 1.15
N ILE A 360 16.13 23.55 2.33
CA ILE A 360 16.83 24.64 3.04
C ILE A 360 18.30 24.29 3.28
N ILE A 361 18.60 23.12 3.85
CA ILE A 361 19.97 22.66 4.09
C ILE A 361 20.77 22.54 2.78
N THR A 362 20.13 22.08 1.70
CA THR A 362 20.74 22.02 0.36
C THR A 362 21.08 23.41 -0.19
N PHE A 363 20.27 24.43 0.08
CA PHE A 363 20.55 25.83 -0.26
C PHE A 363 21.66 26.44 0.61
N PHE A 364 21.65 26.25 1.93
CA PHE A 364 22.76 26.67 2.80
C PHE A 364 24.09 26.02 2.36
N GLY A 365 24.09 24.73 2.01
CA GLY A 365 25.25 24.03 1.45
C GLY A 365 25.74 24.62 0.11
N LYS A 366 24.84 25.15 -0.74
CA LYS A 366 25.23 25.92 -1.94
C LYS A 366 25.92 27.24 -1.54
N MET A 367 25.32 28.00 -0.62
CA MET A 367 25.84 29.31 -0.19
C MET A 367 27.21 29.20 0.49
N LEU A 368 27.38 28.29 1.46
CA LEU A 368 28.66 28.06 2.14
C LEU A 368 29.79 27.68 1.17
N ARG A 369 29.51 26.84 0.16
CA ARG A 369 30.48 26.50 -0.88
C ARG A 369 30.83 27.71 -1.77
N ALA A 370 29.87 28.58 -2.07
CA ALA A 370 30.10 29.81 -2.81
C ALA A 370 30.94 30.83 -2.00
N VAL A 371 30.63 31.02 -0.71
CA VAL A 371 31.39 31.87 0.22
C VAL A 371 32.83 31.37 0.36
N ARG A 372 33.03 30.06 0.61
CA ARG A 372 34.38 29.46 0.69
C ARG A 372 35.18 29.67 -0.60
N LYS A 373 34.56 29.54 -1.78
CA LYS A 373 35.21 29.84 -3.07
C LYS A 373 35.60 31.32 -3.21
N ARG A 374 34.76 32.27 -2.75
CA ARG A 374 35.09 33.70 -2.77
C ARG A 374 36.27 34.03 -1.83
N ILE A 375 36.27 33.48 -0.62
CA ILE A 375 37.35 33.69 0.37
C ILE A 375 38.68 33.12 -0.14
N LEU A 376 38.68 31.92 -0.74
CA LEU A 376 39.88 31.32 -1.31
C LEU A 376 40.47 32.14 -2.47
N ARG A 377 39.63 32.69 -3.36
CA ARG A 377 40.12 33.58 -4.44
C ARG A 377 40.81 34.82 -3.89
N ARG A 378 40.20 35.47 -2.87
CA ARG A 378 40.76 36.66 -2.19
C ARG A 378 42.03 36.40 -1.35
N LYS A 379 42.53 35.15 -1.28
CA LYS A 379 43.81 34.79 -0.67
C LYS A 379 44.88 34.37 -1.69
N LEU A 380 44.52 34.32 -2.97
CA LEU A 380 45.38 33.94 -4.10
C LEU A 380 45.62 35.12 -5.06
N THR A 381 44.88 36.21 -4.88
CA THR A 381 45.13 37.57 -5.38
C THR A 381 45.57 38.43 -4.22
#